data_AF-A0AAP9SYL4-F1
#
_entry.id   AF-A0AAP9SYL4-F1
#
_cell.length_a   1.000
_cell.length_b   1.000
_cell.length_c   1.000
_cell.angle_alpha   90.00
_cell.angle_beta   90.00
_cell.angle_gamma   90.00
#
_symmetry.space_group_name_H-M   'P 1'
#
loop_
_entity.id
_entity.type
_entity.pdbx_description
1 polymer ?
#
loop_
_entity_poly.entity_id
_entity_poly.type
_entity_poly.pdbx_seq_one_letter_code
_entity_poly.pdbx_strand_id
1 'polypeptide(L)'
;MAKNKKFMYGIGQVRFGEKVIGYIEKGSWDWGGTKPEKTDVEAEQVPTAPVLTLMQKNGTISPTFNLIQLDYENLHLAMGGTLVGTSGAYTGWKAPTSLVELRDKCEIDLVSGQTVRMPNATLMSNLGGKLTLTEVSKLECQLTANMPEDGGAPYEVFDTQEDPGE
;
A
#
# COMPACT_ATOMS: atom_id res chain seq x y z
N MET A 1 10.68 -1.12 -25.28
CA MET A 1 11.15 0.29 -25.21
C MET A 1 11.85 0.48 -23.88
N ALA A 2 13.00 1.16 -23.84
CA ALA A 2 13.67 1.43 -22.56
C ALA A 2 12.75 2.27 -21.66
N LYS A 3 12.46 1.77 -20.45
CA LYS A 3 11.61 2.47 -19.49
C LYS A 3 12.30 3.76 -19.05
N ASN A 4 11.57 4.89 -19.10
CA ASN A 4 12.10 6.16 -18.61
C ASN A 4 12.00 6.22 -17.08
N LYS A 5 13.12 5.91 -16.42
CA LYS A 5 13.23 5.87 -14.95
C LYS A 5 13.16 7.23 -14.26
N LYS A 6 13.03 8.34 -15.00
CA LYS A 6 12.81 9.68 -14.43
C LYS A 6 11.38 9.90 -13.94
N PHE A 7 10.46 9.00 -14.28
CA PHE A 7 9.06 9.07 -13.90
C PHE A 7 8.62 7.76 -13.25
N MET A 8 7.78 7.86 -12.22
CA MET A 8 7.11 6.74 -11.58
C MET A 8 5.64 6.75 -12.01
N TYR A 9 5.23 5.71 -12.70
CA TYR A 9 3.87 5.56 -13.23
C TYR A 9 3.53 4.10 -13.48
N GLY A 10 2.22 3.84 -13.43
CA GLY A 10 1.61 2.54 -13.68
C GLY A 10 1.91 1.53 -12.60
N ILE A 11 0.89 0.81 -12.15
CA ILE A 11 1.06 -0.33 -11.27
C ILE A 11 1.28 -1.55 -12.16
N GLY A 12 2.43 -2.20 -12.00
CA GLY A 12 2.71 -3.49 -12.63
C GLY A 12 2.17 -4.63 -11.77
N GLN A 13 2.68 -4.74 -10.54
CA GLN A 13 2.27 -5.77 -9.59
C GLN A 13 2.36 -5.26 -8.15
N VAL A 14 1.46 -5.70 -7.28
CA VAL A 14 1.53 -5.45 -5.84
C VAL A 14 1.61 -6.77 -5.10
N ARG A 15 2.62 -6.90 -4.23
CA ARG A 15 2.82 -8.05 -3.35
C ARG A 15 2.67 -7.63 -1.89
N PHE A 16 1.99 -8.45 -1.11
CA PHE A 16 1.93 -8.37 0.35
C PHE A 16 2.47 -9.67 0.93
N GLY A 17 3.54 -9.58 1.72
CA GLY A 17 4.39 -10.72 2.04
C GLY A 17 4.98 -11.32 0.76
N GLU A 18 4.68 -12.59 0.51
CA GLU A 18 5.09 -13.32 -0.70
C GLU A 18 3.97 -13.45 -1.74
N LYS A 19 2.76 -12.95 -1.44
CA LYS A 19 1.57 -13.14 -2.29
C LYS A 19 1.25 -11.91 -3.11
N VAL A 20 0.85 -12.12 -4.35
CA VAL A 20 0.33 -11.07 -5.24
C VAL A 20 -1.12 -10.74 -4.85
N ILE A 21 -1.46 -9.46 -4.65
CA ILE A 21 -2.78 -9.01 -4.15
C ILE A 21 -3.92 -9.23 -5.18
N GLY A 22 -3.60 -9.42 -6.45
CA GLY A 22 -4.59 -9.59 -7.53
C GLY A 22 -4.89 -8.29 -8.29
N TYR A 23 -6.04 -8.24 -8.98
CA TYR A 23 -6.40 -7.08 -9.82
C TYR A 23 -6.90 -5.88 -9.02
N ILE A 24 -6.23 -4.74 -9.21
CA ILE A 24 -6.61 -3.43 -8.66
C ILE A 24 -7.47 -2.67 -9.66
N GLU A 25 -8.57 -2.07 -9.20
CA GLU A 25 -9.48 -1.26 -10.02
C GLU A 25 -8.73 -0.08 -10.64
N LYS A 26 -8.89 0.10 -11.96
CA LYS A 26 -8.23 1.18 -12.70
C LYS A 26 -8.57 2.54 -12.09
N GLY A 27 -7.53 3.32 -11.77
CA GLY A 27 -7.68 4.67 -11.24
C GLY A 27 -8.06 4.74 -9.76
N SER A 28 -8.12 3.60 -9.05
CA SER A 28 -8.41 3.58 -7.61
C SER A 28 -7.18 3.83 -6.71
N TRP A 29 -5.97 3.71 -7.26
CA TRP A 29 -4.75 3.84 -6.48
C TRP A 29 -4.42 5.31 -6.15
N ASP A 30 -4.23 5.57 -4.87
CA ASP A 30 -3.69 6.83 -4.33
C ASP A 30 -2.51 6.50 -3.40
N TRP A 31 -1.47 7.34 -3.37
CA TRP A 31 -0.32 7.14 -2.47
C TRP A 31 -0.61 7.56 -1.02
N GLY A 32 -1.58 8.45 -0.82
CA GLY A 32 -2.01 8.94 0.48
C GLY A 32 -0.86 9.46 1.35
N GLY A 33 -1.01 9.30 2.66
CA GLY A 33 -0.01 9.70 3.65
C GLY A 33 -0.15 11.15 4.14
N THR A 34 0.87 11.60 4.86
CA THR A 34 0.92 12.93 5.50
C THR A 34 2.09 13.75 4.98
N LYS A 35 1.90 15.07 4.86
CA LYS A 35 2.99 16.01 4.56
C LYS A 35 3.99 16.06 5.72
N PRO A 36 5.26 16.46 5.47
CA PRO A 36 6.20 16.76 6.54
C PRO A 36 5.65 17.84 7.47
N GLU A 37 5.90 17.69 8.76
CA GLU A 37 5.47 18.62 9.81
C GLU A 37 6.67 19.45 10.29
N LYS A 38 6.45 20.75 10.47
CA LYS A 38 7.45 21.71 10.96
C LYS A 38 6.83 22.69 11.95
N THR A 39 7.66 23.26 12.81
CA THR A 39 7.30 24.35 13.72
C THR A 39 8.20 25.53 13.42
N ASP A 40 7.59 26.67 13.11
CA ASP A 40 8.30 27.92 12.92
C ASP A 40 8.39 28.66 14.26
N VAL A 41 9.58 29.15 14.60
CA VAL A 41 9.87 29.93 15.80
C VAL A 41 9.88 31.39 15.37
N GLU A 42 8.91 32.15 15.86
CA GLU A 42 8.74 33.57 15.56
C GLU A 42 9.41 34.44 16.63
N ALA A 43 9.87 35.63 16.25
CA ALA A 43 10.40 36.63 17.16
C ALA A 43 9.76 37.99 16.91
N GLU A 44 9.28 38.65 17.96
CA GLU A 44 8.62 39.96 17.85
C GLU A 44 9.54 41.03 17.23
N GLN A 45 10.86 40.92 17.46
CA GLN A 45 11.87 41.81 16.87
C GLN A 45 12.03 41.63 15.35
N VAL A 46 11.53 40.52 14.80
CA VAL A 46 11.61 40.18 13.38
C VAL A 46 10.20 39.86 12.87
N PRO A 47 9.34 40.87 12.64
CA PRO A 47 7.92 40.67 12.33
C PRO A 47 7.64 40.14 10.91
N THR A 48 8.68 39.88 10.11
CA THR A 48 8.54 39.56 8.68
C THR A 48 8.63 38.07 8.37
N ALA A 49 9.28 37.28 9.22
CA ALA A 49 9.52 35.86 8.98
C ALA A 49 9.98 35.12 10.25
N PRO A 50 9.83 33.78 10.29
CA PRO A 50 10.40 32.96 11.36
C PRO A 50 11.91 33.15 11.49
N VAL A 51 12.41 33.16 12.72
CA VAL A 51 13.86 33.17 13.00
C VAL A 51 14.48 31.77 12.97
N LEU A 52 13.67 30.72 13.09
CA LEU A 52 14.09 29.33 13.00
C LEU A 52 12.93 28.44 12.58
N THR A 53 13.18 27.44 11.74
CA THR A 53 12.21 26.38 11.41
C THR A 53 12.73 25.05 11.97
N LEU A 54 11.94 24.40 12.81
CA LEU A 54 12.23 23.10 13.41
C LEU A 54 11.41 22.00 12.70
N MET A 55 12.09 21.02 12.10
CA MET A 55 11.42 19.86 11.49
C MET A 55 10.97 18.88 12.58
N GLN A 56 9.71 18.47 12.57
CA GLN A 56 9.12 17.58 13.58
C GLN A 56 8.95 16.15 13.05
N LYS A 57 8.48 16.02 11.81
CA LYS A 57 8.16 14.71 11.23
C LYS A 57 8.36 14.71 9.72
N ASN A 58 8.93 13.61 9.20
CA ASN A 58 9.01 13.37 7.76
C ASN A 58 7.63 13.05 7.17
N GLY A 59 7.48 13.28 5.87
CA GLY A 59 6.29 12.84 5.15
C GLY A 59 6.16 11.32 5.14
N THR A 60 4.92 10.83 5.11
CA THR A 60 4.61 9.39 5.11
C THR A 60 3.89 8.99 3.83
N ILE A 61 3.82 7.69 3.54
CA ILE A 61 2.95 7.12 2.51
C ILE A 61 1.91 6.23 3.19
N SER A 62 0.68 6.26 2.68
CA SER A 62 -0.39 5.36 3.12
C SER A 62 -1.29 5.05 1.92
N PRO A 63 -0.83 4.16 1.01
CA PRO A 63 -1.54 3.93 -0.24
C PRO A 63 -2.95 3.40 -0.01
N THR A 64 -3.91 3.86 -0.80
CA THR A 64 -5.27 3.30 -0.86
C THR A 64 -5.55 2.79 -2.25
N PHE A 65 -6.34 1.72 -2.35
CA PHE A 65 -6.73 1.13 -3.64
C PHE A 65 -7.94 0.23 -3.49
N ASN A 66 -8.61 -0.08 -4.60
CA ASN A 66 -9.72 -1.02 -4.62
C ASN A 66 -9.30 -2.34 -5.26
N LEU A 67 -9.36 -3.44 -4.51
CA LEU A 67 -9.17 -4.79 -5.02
C LEU A 67 -10.49 -5.34 -5.56
N ILE A 68 -10.50 -5.75 -6.83
CA ILE A 68 -11.70 -6.26 -7.53
C ILE A 68 -11.67 -7.76 -7.78
N GLN A 69 -10.53 -8.41 -7.59
CA GLN A 69 -10.41 -9.86 -7.68
C GLN A 69 -10.73 -10.50 -6.33
N LEU A 70 -12.02 -10.80 -6.10
CA LEU A 70 -12.55 -11.25 -4.81
C LEU A 70 -12.60 -12.78 -4.65
N ASP A 71 -11.60 -13.51 -5.17
CA ASP A 71 -11.48 -14.93 -4.88
C ASP A 71 -11.14 -15.18 -3.40
N TYR A 72 -11.36 -16.41 -2.92
CA TYR A 72 -11.23 -16.74 -1.51
C TYR A 72 -9.82 -16.47 -0.96
N GLU A 73 -8.77 -16.67 -1.76
CA GLU A 73 -7.39 -16.45 -1.33
C GLU A 73 -7.10 -14.95 -1.18
N ASN A 74 -7.62 -14.12 -2.07
CA ASN A 74 -7.51 -12.67 -1.97
C ASN A 74 -8.34 -12.10 -0.82
N LEU A 75 -9.55 -12.63 -0.57
CA LEU A 75 -10.33 -12.29 0.62
C LEU A 75 -9.54 -12.63 1.89
N HIS A 76 -8.88 -13.79 1.90
CA HIS A 76 -8.05 -14.19 3.03
C HIS A 76 -6.81 -13.31 3.21
N LEU A 77 -6.13 -12.98 2.11
CA LEU A 77 -4.96 -12.12 2.12
C LEU A 77 -5.28 -10.71 2.64
N ALA A 78 -6.38 -10.12 2.17
CA ALA A 78 -6.70 -8.72 2.45
C ALA A 78 -7.50 -8.51 3.75
N MET A 79 -8.29 -9.50 4.18
CA MET A 79 -9.16 -9.40 5.36
C MET A 79 -8.87 -10.46 6.44
N GLY A 80 -7.89 -11.34 6.26
CA GLY A 80 -7.58 -12.41 7.21
C GLY A 80 -8.61 -13.54 7.19
N GLY A 81 -9.10 -13.99 8.34
CA GLY A 81 -10.13 -15.03 8.40
C GLY A 81 -9.65 -16.44 8.02
N THR A 82 -10.56 -17.32 7.63
CA THR A 82 -10.27 -18.75 7.43
C THR A 82 -10.81 -19.25 6.09
N LEU A 83 -9.94 -19.86 5.30
CA LEU A 83 -10.31 -20.55 4.06
C LEU A 83 -11.04 -21.86 4.37
N VAL A 84 -12.05 -22.18 3.56
CA VAL A 84 -12.84 -23.41 3.66
C VAL A 84 -12.53 -24.29 2.45
N GLY A 85 -12.21 -25.57 2.69
CA GLY A 85 -11.80 -26.51 1.66
C GLY A 85 -10.28 -26.74 1.64
N THR A 86 -9.76 -27.17 0.50
CA THR A 86 -8.33 -27.52 0.32
C THR A 86 -7.64 -26.52 -0.60
N SER A 87 -6.33 -26.33 -0.42
CA SER A 87 -5.51 -25.49 -1.30
C SER A 87 -5.70 -25.88 -2.78
N GLY A 88 -5.87 -24.87 -3.64
CA GLY A 88 -6.19 -25.04 -5.07
C GLY A 88 -7.66 -25.41 -5.37
N ALA A 89 -8.48 -25.67 -4.36
CA ALA A 89 -9.90 -26.02 -4.51
C ALA A 89 -10.74 -25.49 -3.33
N TYR A 90 -10.43 -24.27 -2.86
CA TYR A 90 -11.19 -23.64 -1.79
C TYR A 90 -12.64 -23.41 -2.24
N THR A 91 -13.59 -23.69 -1.35
CA THR A 91 -15.03 -23.58 -1.58
C THR A 91 -15.67 -22.46 -0.79
N GLY A 92 -14.89 -21.76 0.02
CA GLY A 92 -15.37 -20.63 0.79
C GLY A 92 -14.29 -19.93 1.58
N TRP A 93 -14.69 -18.82 2.18
CA TRP A 93 -13.92 -18.06 3.14
C TRP A 93 -14.85 -17.58 4.25
N LYS A 94 -14.36 -17.59 5.49
CA LYS A 94 -15.07 -17.06 6.66
C LYS A 94 -14.30 -15.86 7.19
N ALA A 95 -15.02 -14.77 7.42
CA ALA A 95 -14.46 -13.58 8.06
C ALA A 95 -13.87 -13.92 9.44
N PRO A 96 -12.80 -13.23 9.85
CA PRO A 96 -12.23 -13.44 11.17
C PRO A 96 -13.22 -13.06 12.27
N THR A 97 -13.21 -13.80 13.37
CA THR A 97 -14.03 -13.53 14.57
C THR A 97 -13.28 -12.74 15.64
N SER A 98 -11.97 -12.53 15.44
CA SER A 98 -11.08 -11.76 16.32
C SER A 98 -10.45 -10.63 15.53
N LEU A 99 -9.89 -9.65 16.23
CA LEU A 99 -9.07 -8.62 15.60
C LEU A 99 -7.95 -9.29 14.79
N VAL A 100 -7.82 -8.90 13.53
CA VAL A 100 -6.72 -9.32 12.67
C VAL A 100 -5.86 -8.10 12.40
N GLU A 101 -4.57 -8.26 12.64
CA GLU A 101 -3.55 -7.29 12.27
C GLU A 101 -2.70 -7.93 11.17
N LEU A 102 -2.95 -7.51 9.92
CA LEU A 102 -2.17 -7.96 8.78
C LEU A 102 -0.96 -7.05 8.64
N ARG A 103 0.20 -7.52 9.10
CA ARG A 103 1.49 -6.84 8.93
C ARG A 103 2.47 -7.74 8.21
N ASP A 104 3.07 -7.21 7.16
CA ASP A 104 4.13 -7.86 6.40
C ASP A 104 4.86 -6.81 5.54
N LYS A 105 5.90 -7.22 4.80
CA LYS A 105 6.47 -6.38 3.74
C LYS A 105 5.44 -6.18 2.62
N CYS A 106 5.51 -5.04 1.96
CA CYS A 106 4.75 -4.77 0.75
C CYS A 106 5.67 -4.26 -0.35
N GLU A 107 5.53 -4.79 -1.55
CA GLU A 107 6.29 -4.37 -2.74
C GLU A 107 5.34 -4.00 -3.87
N ILE A 108 5.62 -2.87 -4.50
CA ILE A 108 4.83 -2.32 -5.60
C ILE A 108 5.79 -2.15 -6.78
N ASP A 109 5.73 -3.07 -7.73
CA ASP A 109 6.47 -2.97 -8.98
C ASP A 109 5.71 -2.04 -9.92
N LEU A 110 6.40 -1.02 -10.43
CA LEU A 110 5.83 -0.04 -11.33
C LEU A 110 6.12 -0.41 -12.78
N VAL A 111 5.20 -0.05 -13.68
CA VAL A 111 5.40 -0.21 -15.13
C VAL A 111 6.64 0.53 -15.61
N SER A 112 6.97 1.62 -14.93
CA SER A 112 8.15 2.47 -15.13
C SER A 112 9.49 1.83 -14.73
N GLY A 113 9.48 0.65 -14.09
CA GLY A 113 10.67 -0.15 -13.82
C GLY A 113 11.34 0.13 -12.48
N GLN A 114 10.65 0.82 -11.57
CA GLN A 114 11.04 0.93 -10.16
C GLN A 114 10.10 0.11 -9.29
N THR A 115 10.61 -0.37 -8.17
CA THR A 115 9.86 -1.00 -7.10
C THR A 115 9.82 -0.07 -5.90
N VAL A 116 8.64 0.16 -5.34
CA VAL A 116 8.48 0.79 -4.03
C VAL A 116 8.29 -0.32 -3.00
N ARG A 117 9.15 -0.36 -1.97
CA ARG A 117 9.06 -1.35 -0.89
C ARG A 117 8.76 -0.68 0.43
N MET A 118 7.79 -1.22 1.16
CA MET A 118 7.54 -0.97 2.57
C MET A 118 7.97 -2.23 3.35
N PRO A 119 9.11 -2.23 4.05
CA PRO A 119 9.57 -3.41 4.79
C PRO A 119 8.64 -3.83 5.94
N ASN A 120 7.84 -2.91 6.47
CA ASN A 120 6.80 -3.18 7.45
C ASN A 120 5.53 -2.40 7.07
N ALA A 121 4.53 -3.06 6.50
CA ALA A 121 3.28 -2.47 6.08
C ALA A 121 2.09 -3.12 6.81
N THR A 122 1.17 -2.30 7.33
CA THR A 122 -0.14 -2.79 7.78
C THR A 122 -1.12 -2.73 6.61
N LEU A 123 -1.81 -3.83 6.31
CA LEU A 123 -2.92 -3.88 5.36
C LEU A 123 -4.24 -3.89 6.11
N MET A 124 -5.08 -2.90 5.83
CA MET A 124 -6.46 -2.82 6.31
C MET A 124 -7.39 -2.87 5.11
N SER A 125 -8.52 -3.57 5.23
CA SER A 125 -9.53 -3.53 4.19
C SER A 125 -10.95 -3.77 4.70
N ASN A 126 -11.92 -3.32 3.91
CA ASN A 126 -13.33 -3.56 4.11
C ASN A 126 -14.03 -3.86 2.78
N LEU A 127 -15.12 -4.63 2.83
CA LEU A 127 -16.02 -4.77 1.68
C LEU A 127 -16.68 -3.42 1.39
N GLY A 128 -16.60 -3.01 0.14
CA GLY A 128 -17.15 -1.78 -0.40
C GLY A 128 -17.77 -1.99 -1.78
N GLY A 129 -18.19 -0.88 -2.38
CA GLY A 129 -18.96 -0.89 -3.62
C GLY A 129 -20.42 -1.29 -3.42
N LYS A 130 -21.14 -1.45 -4.53
CA LYS A 130 -22.56 -1.82 -4.54
C LYS A 130 -22.78 -3.09 -5.35
N LEU A 131 -23.84 -3.82 -4.99
CA LEU A 131 -24.33 -4.97 -5.74
C LEU A 131 -25.43 -4.53 -6.69
N THR A 132 -25.06 -3.83 -7.77
CA THR A 132 -26.00 -3.45 -8.83
C THR A 132 -25.55 -4.03 -10.17
N LEU A 133 -26.37 -3.88 -11.21
CA LEU A 133 -25.97 -4.29 -12.57
C LEU A 133 -24.91 -3.37 -13.20
N THR A 134 -24.56 -2.26 -12.53
CA THR A 134 -23.66 -1.23 -13.05
C THR A 134 -22.41 -1.01 -12.20
N GLU A 135 -22.36 -1.61 -11.00
CA GLU A 135 -21.24 -1.53 -10.07
C GLU A 135 -20.93 -2.94 -9.55
N VAL A 136 -19.65 -3.20 -9.30
CA VAL A 136 -19.19 -4.47 -8.73
C VAL A 136 -18.75 -4.26 -7.28
N SER A 137 -18.87 -5.31 -6.47
CA SER A 137 -18.24 -5.34 -5.15
C SER A 137 -16.73 -5.23 -5.27
N LYS A 138 -16.12 -4.61 -4.26
CA LYS A 138 -14.68 -4.43 -4.15
C LYS A 138 -14.24 -4.53 -2.70
N LEU A 139 -12.96 -4.74 -2.48
CA LEU A 139 -12.33 -4.45 -1.20
C LEU A 139 -11.67 -3.09 -1.28
N GLU A 140 -12.07 -2.17 -0.42
CA GLU A 140 -11.38 -0.91 -0.20
C GLU A 140 -10.20 -1.23 0.71
N CYS A 141 -8.98 -1.06 0.20
CA CYS A 141 -7.75 -1.41 0.88
C CYS A 141 -6.95 -0.15 1.24
N GLN A 142 -6.33 -0.15 2.40
CA GLN A 142 -5.37 0.85 2.84
C GLN A 142 -4.10 0.18 3.37
N LEU A 143 -2.96 0.60 2.85
CA LEU A 143 -1.64 0.26 3.36
C LEU A 143 -1.12 1.40 4.24
N THR A 144 -0.37 1.05 5.29
CA THR A 144 0.36 2.01 6.11
C THR A 144 1.79 1.55 6.27
N ALA A 145 2.75 2.36 5.81
CA ALA A 145 4.18 2.13 6.06
C ALA A 145 4.48 2.40 7.54
N ASN A 146 4.89 1.36 8.26
CA ASN A 146 5.29 1.45 9.66
C ASN A 146 6.80 1.60 9.78
N MET A 147 7.24 2.07 10.95
CA MET A 147 8.67 1.99 11.29
C MET A 147 9.07 0.51 11.39
N PRO A 148 10.13 0.08 10.67
CA PRO A 148 10.70 -1.25 10.82
C PRO A 148 11.30 -1.44 12.21
N GLU A 149 11.34 -2.68 12.70
CA GLU A 149 11.90 -2.98 14.03
C GLU A 149 13.41 -2.73 14.11
N ASP A 150 14.12 -2.81 12.98
CA ASP A 150 15.55 -2.52 12.87
C ASP A 150 15.86 -1.01 12.82
N GLY A 151 14.84 -0.15 12.86
CA GLY A 151 14.99 1.30 12.76
C GLY A 151 15.37 1.80 11.35
N GLY A 152 15.25 0.96 10.34
CA GLY A 152 15.50 1.30 8.94
C GLY A 152 14.48 2.28 8.35
N ALA A 153 14.64 2.57 7.05
CA ALA A 153 13.70 3.45 6.35
C ALA A 153 12.31 2.79 6.24
N PRO A 154 11.21 3.51 6.50
CA PRO A 154 9.85 2.96 6.45
C PRO A 154 9.39 2.59 5.03
N TYR A 155 10.04 3.15 4.01
CA TYR A 155 9.90 2.75 2.62
C TYR A 155 11.16 3.10 1.83
N GLU A 156 11.36 2.42 0.71
CA GLU A 156 12.43 2.66 -0.25
C GLU A 156 11.90 2.56 -1.69
N VAL A 157 12.62 3.17 -2.63
CA VAL A 157 12.36 3.06 -4.07
C VAL A 157 13.68 2.67 -4.74
N PHE A 158 13.66 1.58 -5.51
CA PHE A 158 14.83 1.06 -6.21
C PHE A 158 14.44 0.52 -7.58
N ASP A 159 15.43 0.23 -8.42
CA ASP A 159 15.20 -0.37 -9.73
C ASP A 159 14.63 -1.80 -9.57
N THR A 160 13.50 -2.07 -10.25
CA THR A 160 12.97 -3.44 -10.31
C THR A 160 14.01 -4.34 -10.95
N GLN A 161 14.37 -5.43 -10.28
CA GLN A 161 15.25 -6.43 -10.87
C GLN A 161 14.49 -7.13 -12.00
N GLU A 162 14.97 -7.00 -13.23
CA GLU A 162 14.45 -7.76 -14.37
C GLU A 162 14.86 -9.22 -14.18
N ASP A 163 13.89 -10.13 -14.16
CA ASP A 163 14.18 -11.56 -14.20
C ASP A 163 14.84 -11.85 -15.56
N PRO A 164 16.03 -12.48 -15.65
CA PRO A 164 16.75 -12.68 -16.92
C PRO A 164 16.03 -13.58 -17.96
N GLY A 165 14.79 -13.98 -17.69
CA GLY A 165 14.02 -14.98 -18.44
C GLY A 165 12.87 -14.45 -19.28
N GLU A 166 12.70 -13.14 -19.46
CA GLU A 166 11.70 -12.53 -20.36
C GLU A 166 12.34 -11.83 -21.58
#